data_AF-A0A531LJW1-F1
#
_entry.id   AF-A0A531LJW1-F1
#
_cell.length_a   1.000
_cell.length_b   1.000
_cell.length_c   1.000
_cell.angle_alpha   90.00
_cell.angle_beta   90.00
_cell.angle_gamma   90.00
#
_symmetry.space_group_name_H-M   'P 1'
#
loop_
_entity.id
_entity.type
_entity.pdbx_description
1 polymer ?
#
loop_
_entity_poly.entity_id
_entity_poly.type
_entity_poly.pdbx_seq_one_letter_code
_entity_poly.pdbx_strand_id
1 'polypeptide(L)'
;IEIYPDNVTIFRQILDGKADIMIAESVETELQEKLHPGLCAINPEKPLQYGEMGYMLPEGEVVFKAYVDQWLHLAKATGEFDRIYASHVK
;
A
#
# COMPACT_ATOMS: atom_id res chain seq x y z
N ILE A 1 16.39 9.21 -18.96
CA ILE A 1 15.97 8.40 -17.79
C ILE A 1 16.89 8.82 -16.66
N GLU A 2 16.33 9.35 -15.59
CA GLU A 2 17.05 9.78 -14.39
C GLU A 2 16.64 8.86 -13.23
N ILE A 3 17.59 8.47 -12.40
CA ILE A 3 17.33 7.62 -11.24
C ILE A 3 17.24 8.52 -10.02
N TYR A 4 16.09 8.48 -9.34
CA TYR A 4 15.92 9.12 -8.04
C TYR A 4 16.17 8.10 -6.93
N PRO A 5 17.20 8.26 -6.08
CA PRO A 5 17.63 7.21 -5.17
C PRO A 5 16.85 7.14 -3.85
N ASP A 6 16.08 8.17 -3.51
CA ASP A 6 15.40 8.28 -2.22
C ASP A 6 13.87 8.07 -2.36
N ASN A 7 13.38 6.94 -1.88
CA ASN A 7 11.95 6.60 -1.94
C ASN A 7 11.09 7.46 -1.01
N VAL A 8 11.67 8.17 -0.04
CA VAL A 8 10.93 9.03 0.89
C VAL A 8 10.66 10.40 0.27
N THR A 9 11.65 11.00 -0.39
CA THR A 9 11.53 12.37 -0.91
C THR A 9 11.07 12.43 -2.37
N ILE A 10 10.88 11.30 -3.05
CA ILE A 10 10.48 11.23 -4.46
C ILE A 10 9.16 11.95 -4.75
N PHE A 11 8.20 11.90 -3.83
CA PHE A 11 6.89 12.56 -3.98
C PHE A 11 7.00 14.09 -4.08
N ARG A 12 8.06 14.70 -3.52
CA ARG A 12 8.32 16.14 -3.67
C ARG A 12 8.65 16.53 -5.11
N GLN A 13 9.14 15.59 -5.94
CA GLN A 13 9.39 15.89 -7.35
C GLN A 13 8.10 16.31 -8.06
N ILE A 14 6.95 15.74 -7.67
CA ILE A 14 5.64 16.11 -8.22
C ILE A 14 5.23 17.50 -7.73
N LEU A 15 5.34 17.74 -6.42
CA LEU A 15 4.99 19.04 -5.82
C LEU A 15 5.87 20.20 -6.34
N ASP A 16 7.16 19.93 -6.59
CA ASP A 16 8.12 20.89 -7.15
C ASP A 16 7.95 21.10 -8.68
N GLY A 17 7.03 20.37 -9.33
CA GLY A 17 6.83 20.44 -10.78
C GLY A 17 7.98 19.86 -11.61
N LYS A 18 8.80 18.97 -11.02
CA LYS A 18 9.90 18.27 -11.69
C LYS A 18 9.46 16.92 -12.28
N ALA A 19 8.33 16.40 -11.82
CA ALA A 19 7.64 15.23 -12.36
C ALA A 19 6.13 15.50 -12.40
N ASP A 20 5.42 14.85 -13.32
CA ASP A 20 3.98 15.08 -13.49
C ASP A 20 3.15 14.04 -12.72
N ILE A 21 3.57 12.76 -12.76
CA ILE A 21 2.84 11.64 -12.18
C ILE A 21 3.81 10.60 -11.60
N MET A 22 3.34 9.86 -10.60
CA MET A 22 3.95 8.61 -10.12
C MET A 22 2.89 7.52 -10.15
N ILE A 23 3.26 6.34 -10.65
CA ILE A 23 2.41 5.15 -10.63
C ILE A 23 2.92 4.27 -9.48
N ALA A 24 2.03 3.98 -8.53
CA ALA A 24 2.31 3.20 -7.32
C ALA A 24 1.06 2.40 -6.91
N GLU A 25 1.18 1.55 -5.91
CA GLU A 25 0.05 0.83 -5.32
C GLU A 25 -0.98 1.81 -4.72
N SER A 26 -2.28 1.50 -4.85
CA SER A 26 -3.36 2.38 -4.35
C SER A 26 -3.15 2.79 -2.90
N VAL A 27 -2.78 1.83 -2.05
CA VAL A 27 -2.52 2.04 -0.61
C VAL A 27 -1.42 3.06 -0.35
N GLU A 28 -0.37 3.07 -1.18
CA GLU A 28 0.71 4.06 -1.07
C GLU A 28 0.20 5.43 -1.52
N THR A 29 -0.53 5.49 -2.64
CA THR A 29 -1.05 6.78 -3.12
C THR A 29 -2.02 7.44 -2.13
N GLU A 30 -2.89 6.66 -1.48
CA GLU A 30 -3.80 7.16 -0.44
C GLU A 30 -3.04 7.70 0.77
N LEU A 31 -2.01 6.97 1.22
CA LEU A 31 -1.16 7.41 2.34
C LEU A 31 -0.42 8.70 1.99
N GLN A 32 0.14 8.80 0.79
CA GLN A 32 0.93 9.95 0.36
C GLN A 32 0.07 11.21 0.15
N GLU A 33 -1.17 11.06 -0.31
CA GLU A 33 -2.15 12.17 -0.32
C GLU A 33 -2.39 12.73 1.09
N LYS A 34 -2.53 11.85 2.09
CA LYS A 34 -2.69 12.26 3.49
C LYS A 34 -1.45 12.94 4.07
N LEU A 35 -0.25 12.46 3.74
CA LEU A 35 1.02 12.97 4.25
C LEU A 35 1.48 14.27 3.56
N HIS A 36 1.09 14.48 2.30
CA HIS A 36 1.58 15.57 1.46
C HIS A 36 0.43 16.39 0.86
N PRO A 37 -0.06 17.44 1.55
CA PRO A 37 -1.06 18.34 1.00
C PRO A 37 -0.62 18.91 -0.36
N GLY A 38 -1.46 18.73 -1.37
CA GLY A 38 -1.16 19.10 -2.76
C GLY A 38 -0.97 17.90 -3.69
N LEU A 39 -0.79 16.69 -3.16
CA LEU A 39 -0.94 15.45 -3.91
C LEU A 39 -2.38 14.92 -3.83
N CYS A 40 -2.75 14.06 -4.78
CA CYS A 40 -4.07 13.43 -4.84
C CYS A 40 -3.93 12.02 -5.41
N ALA A 41 -4.53 11.03 -4.75
CA ALA A 41 -4.61 9.66 -5.26
C ALA A 41 -5.63 9.58 -6.41
N ILE A 42 -5.20 9.05 -7.55
CA ILE A 42 -6.06 8.93 -8.74
C ILE A 42 -6.67 7.53 -8.81
N ASN A 43 -8.00 7.46 -8.77
CA ASN A 43 -8.78 6.22 -8.86
C ASN A 43 -8.32 5.09 -7.90
N PRO A 44 -8.10 5.34 -6.59
CA PRO A 44 -7.58 4.31 -5.69
C PRO A 44 -8.46 3.06 -5.60
N GLU A 45 -9.78 3.23 -5.71
CA GLU A 45 -10.80 2.15 -5.69
C GLU A 45 -10.93 1.39 -7.03
N LYS A 46 -10.30 1.89 -8.10
CA LYS A 46 -10.33 1.29 -9.45
C LYS A 46 -8.92 1.35 -10.07
N PRO A 47 -7.95 0.61 -9.49
CA PRO A 47 -6.57 0.65 -9.95
C PRO A 47 -6.45 0.11 -11.38
N LEU A 48 -5.37 0.51 -12.07
CA LEU A 48 -5.06 0.04 -13.42
C LEU A 48 -4.83 -1.47 -13.48
N GLN A 49 -4.34 -2.05 -12.38
CA GLN A 49 -4.06 -3.47 -12.24
C GLN A 49 -4.57 -3.99 -10.91
N TYR A 50 -5.06 -5.24 -10.92
CA TYR A 50 -5.39 -5.96 -9.69
C TYR A 50 -4.11 -6.54 -9.08
N GLY A 51 -3.96 -6.37 -7.76
CA GLY A 51 -2.86 -6.93 -6.99
C GLY A 51 -3.32 -7.40 -5.62
N GLU A 52 -2.68 -8.43 -5.08
CA GLU A 52 -2.97 -8.98 -3.76
C GLU A 52 -1.78 -8.79 -2.84
N MET A 53 -2.03 -8.18 -1.68
CA MET A 53 -1.04 -8.08 -0.61
C MET A 53 -1.08 -9.34 0.24
N GLY A 54 0.09 -9.89 0.57
CA GLY A 54 0.21 -11.10 1.36
C GLY A 54 1.47 -11.14 2.22
N TYR A 55 1.47 -12.04 3.19
CA TYR A 55 2.67 -12.35 3.96
C TYR A 55 3.52 -13.36 3.20
N MET A 56 4.79 -13.01 2.98
CA MET A 56 5.76 -13.95 2.42
C MET A 56 6.11 -15.00 3.47
N LEU A 57 5.95 -16.28 3.12
CA LEU A 57 6.23 -17.42 3.99
C LEU A 57 7.26 -18.35 3.34
N PRO A 58 8.03 -19.12 4.13
CA PRO A 58 8.93 -20.14 3.59
C PRO A 58 8.18 -21.18 2.75
N GLU A 59 8.82 -21.61 1.67
CA GLU A 59 8.30 -22.68 0.82
C GLU A 59 8.28 -24.03 1.58
N GLY A 60 7.26 -24.85 1.34
CA GLY A 60 7.10 -26.18 1.97
C GLY A 60 6.45 -26.18 3.35
N GLU A 61 6.34 -25.03 4.02
CA GLU A 61 5.77 -24.89 5.37
C GLU A 61 4.23 -24.79 5.38
N VAL A 62 3.56 -25.84 4.90
CA VAL A 62 2.09 -25.85 4.69
C VAL A 62 1.31 -25.67 6.00
N VAL A 63 1.75 -26.29 7.10
CA VAL A 63 1.08 -26.17 8.40
C VAL A 63 1.17 -24.74 8.94
N PHE A 64 2.34 -24.11 8.81
CA PHE A 64 2.53 -22.73 9.23
C PHE A 64 1.70 -21.77 8.37
N LYS A 65 1.68 -21.99 7.05
CA LYS A 65 0.79 -21.24 6.15
C LYS A 65 -0.67 -21.35 6.57
N ALA A 66 -1.18 -22.55 6.83
CA ALA A 66 -2.57 -22.74 7.24
C ALA A 66 -2.89 -22.02 8.56
N TYR A 67 -1.94 -21.98 9.50
CA TYR A 67 -2.09 -21.23 10.74
C TYR A 67 -2.17 -19.71 10.48
N VAL A 68 -1.25 -19.15 9.68
CA VAL A 68 -1.23 -17.72 9.34
C VAL A 68 -2.50 -17.32 8.58
N ASP A 69 -2.94 -18.14 7.62
CA ASP A 69 -4.15 -17.91 6.85
C ASP A 69 -5.39 -17.89 7.77
N GLN A 70 -5.49 -18.85 8.71
CA GLN A 70 -6.59 -18.90 9.67
C GLN A 70 -6.59 -17.70 10.63
N TRP A 71 -5.42 -17.29 11.12
CA TRP A 71 -5.29 -16.09 11.95
C TRP A 71 -5.74 -14.84 11.20
N LEU A 72 -5.26 -14.64 9.97
CA LEU A 72 -5.63 -13.47 9.16
C LEU A 72 -7.13 -13.48 8.82
N HIS A 73 -7.70 -14.65 8.53
CA HIS A 73 -9.13 -14.81 8.31
C HIS A 73 -9.94 -14.34 9.54
N LEU A 74 -9.57 -14.78 10.74
CA LEU A 74 -10.23 -14.37 11.98
C LEU A 74 -10.06 -12.87 12.26
N ALA A 75 -8.87 -12.31 12.05
CA ALA A 75 -8.61 -10.88 12.22
C ALA A 75 -9.47 -10.01 11.29
N LYS A 76 -9.70 -10.46 10.05
CA LYS A 76 -10.63 -9.81 9.12
C LYS A 76 -12.09 -9.99 9.55
N ALA A 77 -12.50 -11.21 9.88
CA ALA A 77 -13.88 -11.51 10.28
C ALA A 77 -14.33 -10.78 11.55
N THR A 78 -13.39 -10.48 12.46
CA THR A 78 -13.64 -9.74 13.71
C THR A 78 -13.49 -8.21 13.56
N GLY A 79 -13.15 -7.73 12.36
CA GLY A 79 -12.88 -6.31 12.08
C GLY A 79 -11.63 -5.77 12.76
N GLU A 80 -10.76 -6.62 13.33
CA GLU A 80 -9.47 -6.19 13.88
C GLU A 80 -8.58 -5.60 12.79
N PHE A 81 -8.51 -6.29 11.65
CA PHE A 81 -7.75 -5.83 10.50
C PHE A 81 -8.23 -4.45 10.03
N ASP A 82 -9.55 -4.27 9.89
CA ASP A 82 -10.12 -3.00 9.40
C ASP A 82 -9.84 -1.84 10.35
N ARG A 83 -9.87 -2.06 11.68
CA ARG A 83 -9.50 -1.04 12.68
C ARG A 83 -8.03 -0.63 12.57
N ILE A 84 -7.14 -1.59 12.33
CA ILE A 84 -5.71 -1.31 12.14
C ILE A 84 -5.51 -0.55 10.82
N TYR A 85 -6.13 -1.00 9.73
CA TYR A 85 -6.05 -0.35 8.42
C TYR A 85 -6.56 1.10 8.48
N ALA A 86 -7.71 1.32 9.10
CA ALA A 86 -8.32 2.66 9.22
C ALA A 86 -7.51 3.64 10.08
N SER A 87 -6.68 3.15 11.01
CA SER A 87 -5.86 4.02 11.87
C SER A 87 -4.51 4.41 11.24
N HIS A 88 -4.03 3.65 10.26
CA HIS A 88 -2.71 3.85 9.66
C HIS A 88 -2.75 4.30 8.20
N VAL A 89 -3.71 3.81 7.42
CA VAL A 89 -3.79 4.07 5.98
C VAL A 89 -4.88 5.10 5.67
N LYS A 90 -6.10 4.87 6.16
CA LYS A 90 -7.26 5.73 5.86
C LYS A 90 -7.29 7.03 6.67
#